data_AF-A0A0B7K721-F1
#
_entry.id   AF-A0A0B7K721-F1
#
_cell.length_a   1.000
_cell.length_b   1.000
_cell.length_c   1.000
_cell.angle_alpha   90.00
_cell.angle_beta   90.00
_cell.angle_gamma   90.00
#
_symmetry.space_group_name_H-M   'P 1'
#
loop_
_entity.id
_entity.type
_entity.pdbx_description
1 polymer ?
#
loop_
_entity_poly.entity_id
_entity_poly.type
_entity_poly.pdbx_seq_one_letter_code
_entity_poly.pdbx_strand_id
1 'polypeptide(L)'
;MAPIVPHWHRPSHPDIQEVVENPAEYTTKSISRVALPPFSVFAKFDFPPCTTASEPTYATVQTGRDTHLNLNSDLLYINHSCEPTLFFDVGNFNVLVGPKGLKPGDELSFFYPSTEWSMAQPFDCLCGTPTCRGRISGARDMTEAQLDGVWLNGHIIQLRAEQQAGRQSQDPTAAILQGAVAHAEQALVAARLAARSYTGSFENGTKGLNGISHKVAPVQHRIAA
;
A
#
# COMPACT_ATOMS: atom_id res chain seq x y z
N MET A 1 0.77 4.83 29.87
CA MET A 1 1.86 5.76 29.52
C MET A 1 1.49 7.12 30.08
N ALA A 2 2.42 7.90 30.61
CA ALA A 2 2.08 9.22 31.16
C ALA A 2 1.63 10.17 30.03
N PRO A 3 0.67 11.09 30.28
CA PRO A 3 0.33 12.13 29.34
C PRO A 3 1.56 12.95 28.95
N ILE A 4 1.68 13.34 27.68
CA ILE A 4 2.72 14.26 27.23
C ILE A 4 2.52 15.58 27.97
N VAL A 5 3.59 16.06 28.62
CA VAL A 5 3.64 17.42 29.15
C VAL A 5 3.92 18.35 27.98
N PRO A 6 2.98 19.21 27.57
CA PRO A 6 3.20 20.10 26.43
C PRO A 6 4.34 21.06 26.70
N HIS A 7 5.22 21.20 25.72
CA HIS A 7 6.36 22.13 25.77
C HIS A 7 6.19 23.31 24.78
N TRP A 8 5.05 23.37 24.08
CA TRP A 8 4.67 24.45 23.17
C TRP A 8 3.68 25.43 23.81
N HIS A 9 3.50 26.59 23.18
CA HIS A 9 2.49 27.56 23.58
C HIS A 9 1.07 27.00 23.40
N ARG A 10 0.22 27.12 24.42
CA ARG A 10 -1.16 26.63 24.40
C ARG A 10 -2.17 27.78 24.59
N PRO A 11 -3.18 27.94 23.72
CA PRO A 11 -3.36 27.22 22.46
C PRO A 11 -2.34 27.65 21.39
N SER A 12 -1.87 26.69 20.61
CA SER A 12 -1.02 26.88 19.44
C SER A 12 -1.80 27.36 18.20
N HIS A 13 -3.07 26.97 18.10
CA HIS A 13 -3.95 27.25 16.96
C HIS A 13 -5.27 27.91 17.40
N PRO A 14 -5.25 29.01 18.19
CA PRO A 14 -6.45 29.57 18.81
C PRO A 14 -7.55 29.93 17.82
N ASP A 15 -7.21 30.35 16.59
CA ASP A 15 -8.20 30.85 15.65
C ASP A 15 -8.99 29.73 14.95
N ILE A 16 -8.45 28.51 14.92
CA ILE A 16 -9.01 27.40 14.13
C ILE A 16 -9.36 26.17 14.95
N GLN A 17 -8.76 25.98 16.14
CA GLN A 17 -8.89 24.80 16.97
C GLN A 17 -9.12 25.18 18.44
N GLU A 18 -10.03 24.46 19.09
CA GLU A 18 -10.21 24.44 20.53
C GLU A 18 -9.93 23.02 21.06
N VAL A 19 -9.06 22.90 22.06
CA VAL A 19 -8.82 21.62 22.76
C VAL A 19 -9.68 21.59 24.01
N VAL A 20 -10.58 20.61 24.07
CA VAL A 20 -11.44 20.35 25.23
C VAL A 20 -10.88 19.18 26.00
N GLU A 21 -10.51 19.41 27.25
CA GLU A 21 -10.02 18.39 28.17
C GLU A 21 -11.15 17.92 29.10
N ASN A 22 -11.24 16.61 29.33
CA ASN A 22 -12.11 16.02 30.36
C ASN A 22 -11.24 15.33 31.43
N PRO A 23 -10.91 16.04 32.52
CA PRO A 23 -10.05 15.49 33.57
C PRO A 23 -10.64 14.27 34.29
N ALA A 24 -11.97 14.13 34.32
CA ALA A 24 -12.63 13.01 34.99
C ALA A 24 -12.43 11.68 34.24
N GLU A 25 -12.33 11.74 32.91
CA GLU A 25 -12.15 10.57 32.04
C GLU A 25 -10.73 10.48 31.47
N TYR A 26 -9.86 11.45 31.77
CA TYR A 26 -8.51 11.58 31.20
C TYR A 26 -8.52 11.60 29.66
N THR A 27 -9.54 12.21 29.06
CA THR A 27 -9.71 12.32 27.61
C THR A 27 -9.57 13.76 27.13
N THR A 28 -9.20 13.91 25.87
CA THR A 28 -9.16 15.19 25.16
C THR A 28 -9.89 15.06 23.84
N LYS A 29 -10.48 16.13 23.33
CA LYS A 29 -10.95 16.22 21.95
C LYS A 29 -10.65 17.60 21.36
N SER A 30 -10.51 17.65 20.05
CA SER A 30 -10.28 18.89 19.33
C SER A 30 -11.53 19.31 18.57
N ILE A 31 -11.92 20.56 18.68
CA ILE A 31 -13.12 21.13 18.08
C ILE A 31 -12.73 22.22 17.09
N SER A 32 -13.35 22.22 15.92
CA SER A 32 -13.17 23.27 14.92
C SER A 32 -13.77 24.59 15.40
N ARG A 33 -13.05 25.70 15.17
CA ARG A 33 -13.57 27.06 15.37
C ARG A 33 -13.96 27.76 14.06
N VAL A 34 -13.70 27.12 12.92
CA VAL A 34 -13.85 27.72 11.59
C VAL A 34 -14.75 26.91 10.66
N ALA A 35 -15.32 27.62 9.68
CA ALA A 35 -15.97 27.01 8.53
C ALA A 35 -14.99 26.99 7.35
N LEU A 36 -14.76 25.83 6.75
CA LEU A 36 -13.86 25.67 5.62
C LEU A 36 -14.47 24.75 4.55
N PRO A 37 -14.26 25.05 3.25
CA PRO A 37 -14.76 24.21 2.17
C PRO A 37 -14.00 22.86 2.12
N PRO A 38 -14.56 21.85 1.45
CA PRO A 38 -13.87 20.59 1.21
C PRO A 38 -12.49 20.80 0.57
N PHE A 39 -11.49 20.01 1.03
CA PHE A 39 -10.12 19.97 0.51
C PHE A 39 -9.28 21.25 0.66
N SER A 40 -9.76 22.28 1.36
CA SER A 40 -8.91 23.41 1.71
C SER A 40 -7.89 23.05 2.79
N VAL A 41 -6.82 23.83 2.89
CA VAL A 41 -5.85 23.71 3.99
C VAL A 41 -6.49 24.18 5.31
N PHE A 42 -6.51 23.30 6.30
CA PHE A 42 -6.90 23.61 7.69
C PHE A 42 -5.72 24.19 8.48
N ALA A 43 -4.58 23.49 8.44
CA ALA A 43 -3.35 23.89 9.11
C ALA A 43 -2.13 23.38 8.33
N LYS A 44 -0.94 23.84 8.70
CA LYS A 44 0.33 23.35 8.18
C LYS A 44 1.15 22.75 9.30
N PHE A 45 1.97 21.75 8.99
CA PHE A 45 2.89 21.15 9.97
C PHE A 45 4.13 22.03 10.24
N ASP A 46 4.28 23.16 9.54
CA ASP A 46 5.37 24.13 9.74
C ASP A 46 5.10 25.13 10.88
N PHE A 47 3.88 25.15 11.43
CA PHE A 47 3.51 26.05 12.52
C PHE A 47 2.59 25.39 13.57
N PRO A 48 2.99 25.42 14.86
CA PRO A 48 4.38 25.43 15.32
C PRO A 48 5.23 24.40 14.57
N PRO A 49 6.54 24.62 14.41
CA PRO A 49 7.37 23.74 13.60
C PRO A 49 7.45 22.33 14.22
N CYS A 50 7.10 21.34 13.42
CA CYS A 50 7.36 19.94 13.76
C CYS A 50 8.86 19.64 13.84
N THR A 51 9.23 18.64 14.63
CA THR A 51 10.61 18.15 14.75
C THR A 51 10.65 16.65 14.54
N THR A 52 11.73 16.12 14.00
CA THR A 52 11.92 14.67 13.88
C THR A 52 11.84 13.97 15.23
N ALA A 53 11.16 12.83 15.27
CA ALA A 53 11.15 11.92 16.40
C ALA A 53 12.11 10.75 16.13
N SER A 54 12.89 10.35 17.14
CA SER A 54 13.82 9.22 17.04
C SER A 54 13.14 7.86 17.06
N GLU A 55 11.94 7.78 17.62
CA GLU A 55 11.15 6.56 17.75
C GLU A 55 9.65 6.86 17.66
N PRO A 56 8.84 5.91 17.17
CA PRO A 56 7.39 6.04 17.16
C PRO A 56 6.82 6.00 18.58
N THR A 57 5.93 6.93 18.89
CA THR A 57 5.13 6.94 20.12
C THR A 57 3.66 7.17 19.79
N TYR A 58 2.78 7.14 20.80
CA TYR A 58 1.37 7.50 20.59
C TYR A 58 1.16 8.97 20.18
N ALA A 59 2.19 9.81 20.32
CA ALA A 59 2.16 11.25 20.10
C ALA A 59 2.95 11.71 18.87
N THR A 60 3.46 10.77 18.08
CA THR A 60 4.17 11.06 16.84
C THR A 60 3.30 10.69 15.64
N VAL A 61 3.58 11.32 14.49
CA VAL A 61 2.97 10.98 13.21
C VAL A 61 4.03 10.45 12.27
N GLN A 62 3.78 9.29 11.66
CA GLN A 62 4.67 8.70 10.65
C GLN A 62 4.60 9.49 9.34
N THR A 63 5.77 9.83 8.80
CA THR A 63 5.91 10.65 7.57
C THR A 63 6.62 9.94 6.41
N GLY A 64 7.05 8.71 6.65
CA GLY A 64 7.82 7.90 5.71
C GLY A 64 7.96 6.48 6.25
N ARG A 65 8.74 5.62 5.61
CA ARG A 65 8.93 4.24 6.07
C ARG A 65 9.38 4.17 7.53
N ASP A 66 10.44 4.92 7.86
CA ASP A 66 11.12 4.86 9.15
C ASP A 66 11.20 6.23 9.84
N THR A 67 10.46 7.23 9.35
CA THR A 67 10.52 8.61 9.83
C THR A 67 9.24 9.04 10.50
N HIS A 68 9.36 9.75 11.63
CA HIS A 68 8.25 10.29 12.41
C HIS A 68 8.51 11.74 12.79
N LEU A 69 7.42 12.49 13.01
CA LEU A 69 7.46 13.85 13.52
C LEU A 69 6.76 13.95 14.88
N ASN A 70 7.35 14.73 15.78
CA ASN A 70 6.65 15.36 16.89
C ASN A 70 5.94 16.60 16.36
N LEU A 71 4.63 16.71 16.62
CA LEU A 71 3.79 17.80 16.11
C LEU A 71 4.02 19.14 16.83
N ASN A 72 4.53 19.11 18.06
CA ASN A 72 4.86 20.27 18.88
C ASN A 72 3.73 21.33 18.96
N SER A 73 2.49 20.87 18.90
CA SER A 73 1.31 21.72 18.78
C SER A 73 0.06 20.99 19.23
N ASP A 74 -1.05 21.73 19.34
CA ASP A 74 -2.34 21.17 19.70
C ASP A 74 -2.92 20.24 18.63
N LEU A 75 -2.33 20.17 17.43
CA LEU A 75 -2.66 19.16 16.43
C LEU A 75 -2.49 17.73 17.00
N LEU A 76 -1.65 17.57 18.04
CA LEU A 76 -1.50 16.33 18.82
C LEU A 76 -2.83 15.80 19.39
N TYR A 77 -3.78 16.70 19.72
CA TYR A 77 -5.04 16.34 20.35
C TYR A 77 -6.16 16.04 19.34
N ILE A 78 -5.84 15.94 18.06
CA ILE A 78 -6.80 15.56 17.01
C ILE A 78 -6.95 14.04 17.05
N ASN A 79 -8.13 13.58 17.43
CA ASN A 79 -8.41 12.17 17.66
C ASN A 79 -8.58 11.36 16.37
N HIS A 80 -8.66 10.05 16.53
CA HIS A 80 -9.02 9.13 15.46
C HIS A 80 -10.53 9.17 15.16
N SER A 81 -10.88 9.12 13.87
CA SER A 81 -12.20 8.69 13.41
C SER A 81 -12.09 7.80 12.18
N CYS A 82 -13.01 6.85 12.04
CA CYS A 82 -13.15 6.03 10.83
C CYS A 82 -13.80 6.81 9.67
N GLU A 83 -14.54 7.88 9.97
CA GLU A 83 -15.02 8.88 9.01
C GLU A 83 -14.49 10.26 9.44
N PRO A 84 -13.21 10.56 9.15
CA PRO A 84 -12.56 11.75 9.67
C PRO A 84 -13.05 13.04 9.02
N THR A 85 -12.87 14.15 9.74
CA THR A 85 -13.10 15.51 9.24
C THR A 85 -11.86 16.11 8.57
N LEU A 86 -10.67 15.56 8.83
CA LEU A 86 -9.38 16.03 8.31
C LEU A 86 -8.56 14.91 7.67
N PHE A 87 -7.69 15.30 6.74
CA PHE A 87 -6.63 14.47 6.18
C PHE A 87 -5.27 15.03 6.58
N PHE A 88 -4.42 14.20 7.17
CA PHE A 88 -3.03 14.54 7.43
C PHE A 88 -2.23 14.20 6.18
N ASP A 89 -1.97 15.20 5.33
CA ASP A 89 -1.13 15.08 4.13
C ASP A 89 0.32 15.39 4.52
N VAL A 90 0.97 14.39 5.09
CA VAL A 90 2.34 14.53 5.61
C VAL A 90 3.38 14.65 4.49
N GLY A 91 3.05 14.18 3.28
CA GLY A 91 3.93 14.32 2.11
C GLY A 91 4.08 15.78 1.66
N ASN A 92 3.00 16.57 1.75
CA ASN A 92 3.01 17.99 1.39
C ASN A 92 3.03 18.93 2.60
N PHE A 93 3.21 18.39 3.82
CA PHE A 93 3.25 19.14 5.07
C PHE A 93 1.95 19.95 5.37
N ASN A 94 0.80 19.42 4.97
CA ASN A 94 -0.51 20.06 5.19
C ASN A 94 -1.48 19.18 5.99
N VAL A 95 -2.39 19.84 6.72
CA VAL A 95 -3.63 19.25 7.20
C VAL A 95 -4.76 19.77 6.33
N LEU A 96 -5.45 18.89 5.62
CA LEU A 96 -6.52 19.23 4.67
C LEU A 96 -7.89 18.93 5.26
N VAL A 97 -8.89 19.69 4.85
CA VAL A 97 -10.29 19.44 5.18
C VAL A 97 -10.84 18.27 4.34
N GLY A 98 -11.57 17.37 4.98
CA GLY A 98 -12.21 16.23 4.32
C GLY A 98 -13.32 16.61 3.34
N PRO A 99 -13.90 15.64 2.62
CA PRO A 99 -14.84 15.87 1.51
C PRO A 99 -16.17 16.51 1.94
N LYS A 100 -16.53 16.41 3.23
CA LYS A 100 -17.77 16.98 3.78
C LYS A 100 -17.63 18.48 4.13
N GLY A 101 -16.43 19.05 4.02
CA GLY A 101 -16.12 20.38 4.55
C GLY A 101 -16.00 20.36 6.08
N LEU A 102 -15.83 21.54 6.67
CA LEU A 102 -15.71 21.71 8.12
C LEU A 102 -16.57 22.89 8.58
N LYS A 103 -17.19 22.78 9.75
CA LYS A 103 -17.96 23.83 10.41
C LYS A 103 -17.46 24.06 11.85
N PRO A 104 -17.69 25.24 12.43
CA PRO A 104 -17.45 25.46 13.85
C PRO A 104 -18.27 24.48 14.69
N GLY A 105 -17.64 23.88 15.69
CA GLY A 105 -18.26 22.85 16.55
C GLY A 105 -18.06 21.42 16.06
N ASP A 106 -17.62 21.19 14.81
CA ASP A 106 -17.28 19.85 14.35
C ASP A 106 -16.06 19.31 15.11
N GLU A 107 -16.07 18.04 15.46
CA GLU A 107 -14.89 17.38 16.03
C GLU A 107 -13.81 17.19 14.96
N LEU A 108 -12.60 17.66 15.26
CA LEU A 108 -11.42 17.47 14.44
C LEU A 108 -10.90 16.06 14.66
N SER A 109 -10.88 15.27 13.60
CA SER A 109 -10.39 13.91 13.62
C SER A 109 -9.71 13.55 12.31
N PHE A 110 -8.75 12.62 12.36
CA PHE A 110 -8.14 12.03 11.17
C PHE A 110 -8.06 10.51 11.29
N PHE A 111 -7.94 9.84 10.15
CA PHE A 111 -7.83 8.38 10.15
C PHE A 111 -6.39 7.98 10.42
N TYR A 112 -6.05 7.61 11.65
CA TYR A 112 -4.65 7.29 12.03
C TYR A 112 -3.92 6.31 11.07
N PRO A 113 -4.52 5.21 10.58
CA PRO A 113 -3.85 4.34 9.62
C PRO A 113 -3.52 5.00 8.26
N SER A 114 -4.01 6.22 7.98
CA SER A 114 -3.59 7.00 6.81
C SER A 114 -2.13 7.46 6.90
N THR A 115 -1.59 7.58 8.11
CA THR A 115 -0.17 7.89 8.37
C THR A 115 0.55 6.70 8.97
N GLU A 116 -0.09 5.94 9.86
CA GLU A 116 0.56 4.91 10.66
C GLU A 116 0.52 3.52 10.00
N TRP A 117 1.68 2.96 9.68
CA TRP A 117 1.84 1.58 9.22
C TRP A 117 1.57 0.59 10.36
N SER A 118 2.19 0.82 11.51
CA SER A 118 1.99 0.09 12.74
C SER A 118 1.93 1.09 13.87
N MET A 119 0.84 1.08 14.64
CA MET A 119 0.71 1.99 15.77
C MET A 119 1.58 1.56 16.95
N ALA A 120 2.22 2.54 17.61
CA ALA A 120 2.91 2.31 18.88
C ALA A 120 1.94 1.84 19.99
N GLN A 121 0.69 2.29 19.93
CA GLN A 121 -0.38 1.91 20.87
C GLN A 121 -1.69 1.63 20.12
N PRO A 122 -1.96 0.36 19.77
CA PRO A 122 -3.26 -0.04 19.25
C PRO A 122 -4.39 0.13 20.27
N PHE A 123 -5.60 0.44 19.80
CA PHE A 123 -6.76 0.68 20.66
C PHE A 123 -8.06 0.20 20.01
N ASP A 124 -9.10 0.01 20.82
CA ASP A 124 -10.46 -0.29 20.33
C ASP A 124 -11.19 1.04 20.07
N CYS A 125 -11.65 1.26 18.83
CA CYS A 125 -12.20 2.54 18.40
C CYS A 125 -13.60 2.81 18.96
N LEU A 126 -13.79 4.03 19.45
CA LEU A 126 -15.05 4.52 20.01
C LEU A 126 -15.65 5.70 19.21
N CYS A 127 -15.25 5.88 17.94
CA CYS A 127 -15.68 7.03 17.13
C CYS A 127 -17.19 7.06 16.80
N GLY A 128 -17.91 5.96 16.99
CA GLY A 128 -19.37 5.88 16.81
C GLY A 128 -19.86 6.00 15.36
N THR A 129 -18.98 6.08 14.37
CA THR A 129 -19.38 6.19 12.96
C THR A 129 -19.96 4.86 12.42
N PRO A 130 -20.92 4.88 11.48
CA PRO A 130 -21.50 3.64 10.91
C PRO A 130 -20.47 2.71 10.27
N THR A 131 -19.38 3.25 9.74
CA THR A 131 -18.28 2.51 9.11
C THR A 131 -17.10 2.28 10.06
N CYS A 132 -17.35 2.23 11.38
CA CYS A 132 -16.30 1.99 12.38
C CYS A 132 -15.61 0.64 12.15
N ARG A 133 -14.28 0.64 12.22
CA ARG A 133 -13.42 -0.53 11.95
C ARG A 133 -13.05 -1.32 13.19
N GLY A 134 -13.59 -0.96 14.36
CA GLY A 134 -13.29 -1.61 15.63
C GLY A 134 -11.86 -1.33 16.07
N ARG A 135 -11.01 -2.34 16.13
CA ARG A 135 -9.63 -2.18 16.62
C ARG A 135 -8.73 -1.49 15.58
N ILE A 136 -7.98 -0.47 16.01
CA ILE A 136 -7.04 0.28 15.18
C ILE A 136 -5.62 -0.07 15.62
N SER A 137 -4.82 -0.63 14.72
CA SER A 137 -3.41 -1.02 14.98
C SER A 137 -2.43 -0.52 13.91
N GLY A 138 -2.89 0.30 12.96
CA GLY A 138 -2.12 0.76 11.80
C GLY A 138 -2.46 0.01 10.52
N ALA A 139 -2.07 0.56 9.37
CA ALA A 139 -2.46 0.09 8.05
C ALA A 139 -1.93 -1.31 7.70
N ARG A 140 -0.84 -1.76 8.33
CA ARG A 140 -0.24 -3.09 8.07
C ARG A 140 -1.23 -4.23 8.24
N ASP A 141 -2.09 -4.13 9.25
CA ASP A 141 -2.92 -5.24 9.73
C ASP A 141 -4.38 -5.13 9.23
N MET A 142 -4.69 -4.14 8.41
CA MET A 142 -6.03 -3.90 7.87
C MET A 142 -6.25 -4.64 6.54
N THR A 143 -7.49 -5.02 6.24
CA THR A 143 -7.86 -5.60 4.95
C THR A 143 -7.99 -4.52 3.86
N GLU A 144 -7.96 -4.93 2.59
CA GLU A 144 -8.24 -4.00 1.48
C GLU A 144 -9.60 -3.34 1.62
N ALA A 145 -10.63 -4.11 1.99
CA ALA A 145 -11.98 -3.58 2.22
C ALA A 145 -12.05 -2.56 3.35
N GLN A 146 -11.19 -2.67 4.38
CA GLN A 146 -11.13 -1.67 5.44
C GLN A 146 -10.44 -0.37 4.98
N LEU A 147 -9.53 -0.43 4.02
CA LEU A 147 -8.79 0.74 3.51
C LEU A 147 -9.44 1.37 2.26
N ASP A 148 -10.41 0.69 1.65
CA ASP A 148 -11.09 1.16 0.45
C ASP A 148 -11.76 2.53 0.67
N GLY A 149 -11.60 3.43 -0.30
CA GLY A 149 -12.13 4.79 -0.27
C GLY A 149 -11.52 5.73 0.79
N VAL A 150 -10.49 5.31 1.53
CA VAL A 150 -9.83 6.15 2.54
C VAL A 150 -8.64 6.90 1.95
N TRP A 151 -8.42 8.13 2.42
CA TRP A 151 -7.17 8.84 2.13
C TRP A 151 -5.98 8.14 2.79
N LEU A 152 -4.95 7.81 2.00
CA LEU A 152 -3.70 7.23 2.49
C LEU A 152 -2.52 8.06 2.00
N ASN A 153 -1.52 8.25 2.86
CA ASN A 153 -0.29 8.89 2.45
C ASN A 153 0.57 7.96 1.57
N GLY A 154 1.42 8.56 0.74
CA GLY A 154 2.23 7.83 -0.24
C GLY A 154 3.09 6.72 0.37
N HIS A 155 3.65 6.93 1.56
CA HIS A 155 4.45 5.90 2.24
C HIS A 155 3.62 4.69 2.69
N ILE A 156 2.37 4.90 3.09
CA ILE A 156 1.46 3.79 3.42
C ILE A 156 1.11 2.99 2.16
N ILE A 157 0.79 3.68 1.07
CA ILE A 157 0.51 3.02 -0.22
C ILE A 157 1.71 2.16 -0.65
N GLN A 158 2.93 2.72 -0.56
CA GLN A 158 4.16 2.00 -0.88
C GLN A 158 4.34 0.75 0.02
N LEU A 159 4.19 0.91 1.34
CA LEU A 159 4.34 -0.19 2.29
C LEU A 159 3.31 -1.32 2.07
N ARG A 160 2.07 -0.96 1.71
CA ARG A 160 1.03 -1.93 1.33
C ARG A 160 1.43 -2.72 0.08
N ALA A 161 1.88 -2.03 -0.97
CA ALA A 161 2.30 -2.67 -2.21
C ALA A 161 3.45 -3.66 -1.97
N GLU A 162 4.44 -3.29 -1.16
CA GLU A 162 5.54 -4.17 -0.78
C GLU A 162 5.08 -5.37 0.05
N GLN A 163 4.19 -5.16 1.02
CA GLN A 163 3.61 -6.25 1.81
C GLN A 163 2.86 -7.25 0.91
N GLN A 164 2.08 -6.76 -0.05
CA GLN A 164 1.36 -7.61 -1.00
C GLN A 164 2.31 -8.37 -1.93
N ALA A 165 3.33 -7.70 -2.48
CA ALA A 165 4.35 -8.34 -3.31
C ALA A 165 5.11 -9.42 -2.53
N GLY A 166 5.47 -9.14 -1.27
CA GLY A 166 6.09 -10.10 -0.37
C GLY A 166 5.21 -11.33 -0.14
N ARG A 167 3.90 -11.14 0.11
CA ARG A 167 2.93 -12.25 0.27
C ARG A 167 2.78 -13.08 -1.00
N GLN A 168 2.68 -12.45 -2.17
CA GLN A 168 2.58 -13.15 -3.45
C GLN A 168 3.83 -13.97 -3.76
N SER A 169 5.02 -13.45 -3.42
CA SER A 169 6.27 -14.19 -3.59
C SER A 169 6.41 -15.40 -2.65
N GLN A 170 5.67 -15.41 -1.54
CA GLN A 170 5.71 -16.45 -0.51
C GLN A 170 4.52 -17.42 -0.56
N ASP A 171 3.54 -17.21 -1.44
CA ASP A 171 2.39 -18.09 -1.60
C ASP A 171 2.81 -19.40 -2.28
N PRO A 172 2.84 -20.55 -1.55
CA PRO A 172 3.29 -21.82 -2.11
C PRO A 172 2.37 -22.32 -3.22
N THR A 173 1.07 -22.05 -3.12
CA THR A 173 0.09 -22.45 -4.12
C THR A 173 0.24 -21.61 -5.38
N ALA A 174 0.39 -20.29 -5.24
CA ALA A 174 0.67 -19.41 -6.38
C ALA A 174 1.98 -19.81 -7.08
N ALA A 175 3.04 -20.11 -6.31
CA ALA A 175 4.31 -20.57 -6.86
C ALA A 175 4.18 -21.90 -7.63
N ILE A 176 3.44 -22.88 -7.08
CA ILE A 176 3.16 -24.15 -7.77
C ILE A 176 2.37 -23.91 -9.06
N LEU A 177 1.32 -23.07 -9.01
CA LEU A 177 0.48 -22.77 -10.17
C LEU A 177 1.28 -22.04 -11.26
N GLN A 178 2.10 -21.05 -10.90
CA GLN A 178 3.00 -20.38 -11.84
C GLN A 178 4.02 -21.35 -12.46
N GLY A 179 4.57 -22.27 -11.67
CA GLY A 179 5.43 -23.34 -12.17
C GLY A 179 4.72 -24.26 -13.18
N ALA A 180 3.46 -24.61 -12.91
CA ALA A 180 2.66 -25.41 -13.84
C ALA A 180 2.38 -24.70 -15.17
N VAL A 181 2.09 -23.39 -15.11
CA VAL A 181 1.91 -22.56 -16.32
C VAL A 181 3.19 -22.51 -17.14
N ALA A 182 4.34 -22.22 -16.51
CA ALA A 182 5.63 -22.19 -17.20
C ALA A 182 5.97 -23.53 -17.87
N HIS A 183 5.65 -24.65 -17.21
CA HIS A 183 5.86 -25.98 -17.78
C HIS A 183 4.94 -26.23 -19.01
N ALA A 184 3.68 -25.82 -18.93
CA ALA A 184 2.75 -25.94 -20.05
C ALA A 184 3.17 -25.08 -21.25
N GLU A 185 3.68 -23.87 -21.02
CA GLU A 185 4.22 -23.01 -22.07
C GLU A 185 5.43 -23.65 -22.76
N GLN A 186 6.36 -24.22 -21.99
CA GLN A 186 7.50 -24.95 -22.54
C GLN A 186 7.06 -26.17 -23.38
N ALA A 187 6.10 -26.94 -22.89
CA ALA A 187 5.54 -28.07 -23.62
C ALA A 187 4.88 -27.63 -24.94
N LEU A 188 4.15 -26.51 -24.92
CA LEU A 188 3.55 -25.93 -26.12
C LEU A 188 4.60 -25.48 -27.14
N VAL A 189 5.68 -24.84 -26.69
CA VAL A 189 6.80 -24.44 -27.55
C VAL A 189 7.46 -25.67 -28.18
N ALA A 190 7.73 -26.72 -27.39
CA ALA A 190 8.30 -27.97 -27.89
C ALA A 190 7.39 -28.66 -28.91
N ALA A 191 6.08 -28.74 -28.63
CA ALA A 191 5.10 -29.32 -29.55
C ALA A 191 5.02 -28.54 -30.87
N ARG A 192 5.06 -27.20 -30.82
CA ARG A 192 5.08 -26.34 -32.01
C ARG A 192 6.33 -26.54 -32.84
N LEU A 193 7.50 -26.68 -32.21
CA LEU A 193 8.76 -26.97 -32.91
C LEU A 193 8.68 -28.35 -33.60
N ALA A 194 8.25 -29.38 -32.89
CA ALA A 194 8.10 -30.72 -33.45
C ALA A 194 7.13 -30.75 -34.63
N ALA A 195 5.98 -30.07 -34.52
CA ALA A 195 5.01 -29.97 -35.60
C ALA A 195 5.62 -29.31 -36.85
N ARG A 196 6.34 -28.19 -36.70
CA ARG A 196 7.02 -27.50 -37.82
C ARG A 196 8.09 -28.36 -38.48
N SER A 197 8.89 -29.07 -37.69
CA SER A 197 9.92 -29.99 -38.21
C SER A 197 9.30 -31.12 -39.01
N TYR A 198 8.20 -31.68 -38.53
CA TYR A 198 7.48 -32.75 -39.21
C TYR A 198 6.86 -32.26 -40.53
N THR A 199 6.15 -31.13 -40.52
CA THR A 199 5.53 -30.59 -41.74
C THR A 199 6.56 -30.08 -42.74
N GLY A 200 7.64 -29.43 -42.29
CA GLY A 200 8.75 -29.00 -43.16
C GLY A 200 9.53 -30.16 -43.78
N SER A 201 9.57 -31.33 -43.13
CA SER A 201 10.17 -32.55 -43.70
C SER A 201 9.29 -33.18 -44.79
N PHE A 202 7.97 -32.99 -44.74
CA PHE A 202 7.05 -33.47 -45.77
C PHE A 202 7.11 -32.66 -47.07
N GLU A 203 7.41 -31.37 -47.02
CA GLU A 203 7.55 -30.53 -48.23
C GLU A 203 8.81 -30.88 -49.05
N ASN A 204 9.89 -31.36 -48.41
CA ASN A 204 11.11 -31.78 -49.10
C ASN A 204 11.07 -33.23 -49.65
N GLY A 205 10.11 -34.05 -49.21
CA GLY A 205 10.02 -35.47 -49.59
C GLY A 205 9.35 -35.76 -50.94
N THR A 206 8.75 -34.77 -51.61
CA THR A 206 7.94 -34.99 -52.83
C THR A 206 8.64 -34.70 -54.15
N LYS A 207 9.94 -34.31 -54.16
CA LYS A 207 10.69 -34.03 -55.41
C LYS A 207 11.59 -35.15 -55.94
N GLY A 208 11.59 -36.34 -55.34
CA GLY A 208 12.66 -37.32 -55.52
C GLY A 208 12.32 -38.65 -56.20
N LEU A 209 11.33 -38.76 -57.10
CA LEU A 209 11.07 -40.02 -57.83
C LEU A 209 10.61 -39.76 -59.27
N ASN A 210 11.56 -39.63 -60.20
CA ASN A 210 11.40 -40.00 -61.62
C ASN A 210 12.78 -40.10 -62.29
N GLY A 211 13.20 -41.31 -62.66
CA GLY A 211 14.49 -41.51 -63.34
C GLY A 211 14.92 -42.97 -63.44
N ILE A 212 14.31 -43.69 -64.37
CA ILE A 212 14.55 -45.09 -64.79
C ILE A 212 15.97 -45.25 -65.37
N SER A 213 16.69 -46.35 -65.11
CA SER A 213 16.97 -47.41 -66.11
C SER A 213 18.13 -48.35 -65.71
N HIS A 214 17.89 -49.63 -66.00
CA HIS A 214 18.76 -50.78 -65.83
C HIS A 214 20.10 -50.68 -66.59
N LYS A 215 21.16 -51.27 -66.01
CA LYS A 215 22.12 -52.14 -66.73
C LYS A 215 22.78 -53.11 -65.75
N VAL A 216 22.82 -54.39 -66.15
CA VAL A 216 23.39 -55.52 -65.41
C VAL A 216 24.76 -55.90 -66.01
N ALA A 217 25.62 -56.46 -65.14
CA ALA A 217 26.81 -57.32 -65.36
C ALA A 217 28.21 -56.65 -65.28
N PRO A 218 29.29 -57.40 -64.93
CA PRO A 218 29.36 -58.56 -64.04
C PRO A 218 30.50 -58.49 -62.99
N VAL A 219 30.48 -59.49 -62.11
CA VAL A 219 31.44 -59.79 -61.03
C VAL A 219 32.86 -60.05 -61.56
N GLN A 220 33.87 -59.50 -60.88
CA GLN A 220 35.23 -60.07 -60.84
C GLN A 220 35.74 -60.14 -59.40
N HIS A 221 36.08 -61.37 -58.99
CA HIS A 221 36.88 -61.67 -57.81
C HIS A 221 38.29 -61.11 -57.94
N ARG A 222 38.87 -60.61 -56.83
CA ARG A 222 40.27 -60.90 -56.47
C ARG A 222 40.52 -60.66 -54.97
N ILE A 223 41.40 -61.51 -54.46
CA ILE A 223 41.80 -61.79 -53.09
C ILE A 223 43.12 -61.05 -52.77
N ALA A 224 43.30 -60.67 -51.50
CA ALA A 224 44.55 -60.35 -50.75
C ALA A 224 45.46 -59.24 -51.32
N ALA A 225 46.17 -58.44 -50.52
CA ALA A 225 46.57 -58.52 -49.11
C ALA A 225 46.55 -57.13 -48.46
#